data_AF-A0A7W8PE77-F1
#
_entry.id   AF-A0A7W8PE77-F1
#
_cell.length_a   1.000
_cell.length_b   1.000
_cell.length_c   1.000
_cell.angle_alpha   90.00
_cell.angle_beta   90.00
_cell.angle_gamma   90.00
#
_symmetry.space_group_name_H-M   'P 1'
#
loop_
_entity.id
_entity.type
_entity.pdbx_description
1 polymer ?
#
loop_
_entity_poly.entity_id
_entity_poly.type
_entity_poly.pdbx_seq_one_letter_code
_entity_poly.pdbx_strand_id
1 'polypeptide(L)'
;MSGTFNLPHTAHYTHSAAPDALARVARALGIPMALAQIGMPEQGLDEAADLACKNPYADPRPVARDAIRAPLQRAWQGAEPA
;
A
#
# COMPACT_ATOMS: atom_id res chain seq x y z
N MET A 1 -2.52 5.85 43.01
CA MET A 1 -1.86 6.25 41.75
C MET A 1 -1.41 5.00 41.02
N SER A 2 -1.93 4.82 39.80
CA SER A 2 -1.46 3.95 38.69
C SER A 2 -2.67 3.28 38.04
N GLY A 3 -3.39 4.06 37.25
CA GLY A 3 -4.30 3.53 36.25
C GLY A 3 -3.46 3.11 35.05
N THR A 4 -3.10 1.84 34.98
CA THR A 4 -2.50 1.24 33.80
C THR A 4 -3.54 1.30 32.67
N PHE A 5 -3.40 2.28 31.79
CA PHE A 5 -4.19 2.39 30.57
C PHE A 5 -3.72 1.32 29.58
N ASN A 6 -4.19 0.10 29.82
CA ASN A 6 -4.06 -1.01 28.89
C ASN A 6 -5.18 -0.86 27.85
N LEU A 7 -4.88 -0.30 26.68
CA LEU A 7 -5.82 -0.30 25.54
C LEU A 7 -5.45 -1.42 24.56
N PRO A 8 -6.17 -2.56 24.55
CA PRO A 8 -6.00 -3.57 23.52
C PRO A 8 -7.07 -3.50 22.40
N HIS A 9 -7.63 -2.34 22.02
CA HIS A 9 -8.81 -2.38 21.12
C HIS A 9 -8.95 -1.37 19.96
N THR A 10 -7.99 -0.46 19.71
CA THR A 10 -8.13 0.52 18.61
C THR A 10 -7.61 0.04 17.25
N ALA A 11 -6.66 -0.89 17.20
CA ALA A 11 -6.07 -1.32 15.92
C ALA A 11 -7.02 -2.13 15.02
N HIS A 12 -8.06 -2.75 15.58
CA HIS A 12 -8.99 -3.59 14.81
C HIS A 12 -10.07 -2.81 14.04
N TYR A 13 -10.39 -1.57 14.44
CA TYR A 13 -11.58 -0.88 13.94
C TYR A 13 -11.37 -0.08 12.63
N THR A 14 -10.12 0.23 12.27
CA THR A 14 -9.85 1.17 11.16
C THR A 14 -9.10 0.58 9.98
N HIS A 15 -8.77 -0.72 9.99
CA HIS A 15 -7.96 -1.32 8.92
C HIS A 15 -8.58 -1.16 7.53
N SER A 16 -9.90 -1.26 7.41
CA SER A 16 -10.62 -1.09 6.14
C SER A 16 -10.76 0.36 5.70
N ALA A 17 -10.79 1.32 6.64
CA ALA A 17 -10.96 2.75 6.33
C ALA A 17 -9.63 3.50 6.15
N ALA A 18 -8.52 2.93 6.64
CA ALA A 18 -7.21 3.55 6.58
C ALA A 18 -6.71 3.83 5.14
N PRO A 19 -6.87 2.93 4.16
CA PRO A 19 -6.42 3.18 2.79
C PRO A 19 -7.12 4.40 2.17
N ASP A 20 -8.44 4.49 2.30
CA ASP A 20 -9.24 5.60 1.77
C ASP A 20 -8.88 6.93 2.42
N ALA A 21 -8.70 6.93 3.75
CA ALA A 21 -8.31 8.13 4.48
C ALA A 21 -6.96 8.65 4.01
N LEU A 22 -5.96 7.78 3.82
CA LEU A 22 -4.65 8.15 3.29
C LEU A 22 -4.73 8.66 1.85
N ALA A 23 -5.52 8.02 0.99
CA ALA A 23 -5.72 8.46 -0.39
C ALA A 23 -6.37 9.85 -0.48
N ARG A 24 -7.29 10.18 0.43
CA ARG A 24 -7.89 11.52 0.53
C ARG A 24 -6.86 12.57 0.95
N VAL A 25 -6.02 12.25 1.94
CA VAL A 25 -4.94 13.16 2.38
C VAL A 25 -3.93 13.40 1.26
N ALA A 26 -3.48 12.35 0.57
CA ALA A 26 -2.54 12.47 -0.55
C ALA A 26 -3.08 13.38 -1.66
N ARG A 27 -4.37 13.23 -2.01
CA ARG A 27 -5.07 14.12 -2.96
C ARG A 27 -5.12 15.56 -2.49
N ALA A 28 -5.46 15.80 -1.23
CA ALA A 28 -5.52 17.14 -0.66
C ALA A 28 -4.16 17.86 -0.69
N LEU A 29 -3.07 17.09 -0.60
CA LEU A 29 -1.70 17.59 -0.67
C LEU A 29 -1.17 17.70 -2.12
N GLY A 30 -1.96 17.31 -3.13
CA GLY A 30 -1.54 17.35 -4.53
C GLY A 30 -0.46 16.32 -4.90
N ILE A 31 -0.34 15.23 -4.14
CA ILE A 31 0.62 14.17 -4.43
C ILE A 31 0.14 13.39 -5.66
N PRO A 32 1.02 13.05 -6.62
CA PRO A 32 0.69 12.17 -7.73
C PRO A 32 0.11 10.84 -7.23
N MET A 33 -1.04 10.45 -7.74
CA MET A 33 -1.77 9.26 -7.30
C MET A 33 -1.45 8.02 -8.13
N ALA A 34 -0.76 8.19 -9.26
CA ALA A 34 -0.41 7.12 -10.17
C ALA A 34 1.11 7.02 -10.37
N LEU A 35 1.65 5.80 -10.42
CA LEU A 35 3.08 5.60 -10.76
C LEU A 35 3.40 6.12 -12.17
N ALA A 36 2.43 6.09 -13.09
CA ALA A 36 2.56 6.68 -14.42
C ALA A 36 2.85 8.20 -14.38
N GLN A 37 2.27 8.91 -13.40
CA GLN A 37 2.44 10.37 -13.26
C GLN A 37 3.84 10.76 -12.76
N ILE A 38 4.59 9.83 -12.17
CA ILE A 38 5.98 10.03 -11.76
C ILE A 38 6.98 9.40 -12.76
N GLY A 39 6.50 8.99 -13.94
CA GLY A 39 7.35 8.49 -15.03
C GLY A 39 7.64 6.99 -14.99
N MET A 40 6.90 6.20 -14.19
CA MET A 40 7.10 4.74 -14.19
C MET A 40 6.55 4.11 -15.49
N PRO A 41 7.37 3.36 -16.24
CA PRO A 41 6.91 2.66 -17.43
C PRO A 41 6.04 1.44 -17.06
N GLU A 42 4.97 1.19 -17.82
CA GLU A 42 4.08 0.05 -17.58
C GLU A 42 4.81 -1.30 -17.73
N GLN A 43 5.71 -1.41 -18.72
CA GLN A 43 6.52 -2.60 -18.92
C GLN A 43 7.50 -2.89 -17.76
N GLY A 44 7.78 -1.89 -16.90
CA GLY A 44 8.64 -2.05 -15.73
C GLY A 44 7.95 -2.70 -14.53
N LEU A 45 6.61 -2.90 -14.59
CA LEU A 45 5.86 -3.45 -13.47
C LEU A 45 6.18 -4.93 -13.20
N ASP A 46 6.50 -5.70 -14.24
CA ASP A 46 6.89 -7.10 -14.10
C ASP A 46 8.27 -7.24 -13.43
N GLU A 47 9.24 -6.42 -13.87
CA GLU A 47 10.57 -6.38 -13.25
C GLU A 47 10.50 -5.91 -11.79
N ALA A 48 9.67 -4.90 -11.49
CA ALA A 48 9.46 -4.42 -10.13
C ALA A 48 8.87 -5.52 -9.21
N ALA A 49 7.94 -6.32 -9.72
CA ALA A 49 7.37 -7.45 -8.97
C ALA A 49 8.43 -8.53 -8.69
N ASP A 50 9.28 -8.84 -9.68
CA ASP A 50 10.36 -9.81 -9.52
C ASP A 50 11.42 -9.33 -8.52
N LEU A 51 11.78 -8.05 -8.57
CA LEU A 51 12.71 -7.43 -7.62
C LEU A 51 12.16 -7.45 -6.19
N ALA A 52 10.89 -7.13 -6.01
CA ALA A 52 10.23 -7.19 -4.70
C ALA A 52 10.21 -8.61 -4.11
N CYS A 53 10.17 -9.64 -4.97
CA CYS A 53 10.23 -11.04 -4.54
C CYS A 53 11.65 -11.54 -4.21
N LYS A 54 12.71 -10.89 -4.70
CA LYS A 54 14.10 -11.35 -4.51
C LYS A 54 14.64 -11.11 -3.10
N ASN A 55 14.15 -10.09 -2.41
CA ASN A 55 14.54 -9.80 -1.02
C ASN A 55 13.31 -9.50 -0.17
N PRO A 56 12.47 -10.52 0.10
CA PRO A 56 11.26 -10.32 0.87
C PRO A 56 11.65 -9.97 2.30
N TYR A 57 11.16 -8.82 2.78
CA TYR A 57 11.13 -8.55 4.21
C TYR A 57 10.07 -9.46 4.86
N ALA A 58 10.19 -9.68 6.17
CA ALA A 58 9.20 -10.43 6.94
C ALA A 58 7.87 -9.67 6.99
N ASP A 59 7.04 -9.84 5.97
CA ASP A 59 5.65 -9.39 5.90
C ASP A 59 4.74 -10.53 6.41
N PRO A 60 3.79 -10.26 7.33
CA PRO A 60 2.75 -11.22 7.71
C PRO A 60 1.99 -11.84 6.54
N ARG A 61 1.91 -11.14 5.39
CA ARG A 61 1.38 -11.69 4.14
C ARG A 61 2.54 -12.26 3.30
N PRO A 62 2.48 -13.56 2.91
CA PRO A 62 3.49 -14.14 2.04
C PRO A 62 3.66 -13.34 0.75
N VAL A 63 4.91 -12.99 0.46
CA VAL A 63 5.29 -12.23 -0.74
C VAL A 63 5.28 -13.19 -1.92
N ALA A 64 4.23 -13.12 -2.74
CA ALA A 64 4.13 -13.83 -4.01
C ALA A 64 4.12 -12.82 -5.17
N ARG A 65 4.78 -13.17 -6.29
CA ARG A 65 4.89 -12.30 -7.46
C ARG A 65 3.55 -11.74 -7.92
N ASP A 66 2.56 -12.61 -8.06
CA ASP A 66 1.22 -12.22 -8.52
C ASP A 66 0.49 -11.35 -7.50
N ALA A 67 0.73 -11.59 -6.20
CA ALA A 67 0.20 -10.80 -5.11
C ALA A 67 0.79 -9.37 -5.07
N ILE A 68 1.98 -9.14 -5.65
CA ILE A 68 2.60 -7.82 -5.80
C ILE A 68 2.21 -7.16 -7.13
N ARG A 69 2.17 -7.94 -8.22
CA ARG A 69 1.93 -7.43 -9.57
C ARG A 69 0.57 -6.76 -9.72
N ALA A 70 -0.47 -7.31 -9.10
CA ALA A 70 -1.83 -6.75 -9.15
C ALA A 70 -1.98 -5.41 -8.41
N PRO A 71 -1.44 -5.24 -7.18
CA PRO A 71 -1.32 -3.93 -6.54
C PRO A 71 -0.49 -2.93 -7.35
N LEU A 72 0.64 -3.35 -7.94
CA LEU A 72 1.46 -2.48 -8.79
C LEU A 72 0.70 -1.95 -10.01
N GLN A 73 -0.13 -2.79 -10.65
CA GLN A 73 -0.97 -2.33 -11.76
C GLN A 73 -1.97 -1.25 -11.31
N ARG A 74 -2.64 -1.47 -10.17
CA ARG A 74 -3.61 -0.52 -9.60
C ARG A 74 -2.94 0.81 -9.24
N ALA A 75 -1.77 0.74 -8.60
CA ALA A 75 -0.96 1.92 -8.28
C ALA A 75 -0.46 2.63 -9.54
N TRP A 76 -0.15 1.92 -10.62
CA TRP A 76 0.24 2.53 -11.89
C TRP A 76 -0.89 3.31 -12.54
N GLN A 77 -2.12 2.83 -12.43
CA GLN A 77 -3.33 3.49 -12.94
C GLN A 77 -3.86 4.60 -12.02
N GLY A 78 -3.40 4.66 -10.77
CA GLY A 78 -3.96 5.54 -9.74
C GLY A 78 -5.37 5.14 -9.32
N ALA A 79 -5.69 3.85 -9.36
CA ALA A 79 -6.97 3.33 -8.90
C ALA A 79 -7.18 3.56 -7.39
N GLU A 80 -8.43 3.73 -6.96
CA GLU A 80 -8.75 3.81 -5.54
C GLU A 80 -8.31 2.52 -4.81
N PRO A 81 -7.86 2.63 -3.54
CA PRO A 81 -7.59 1.47 -2.72
C PRO A 81 -8.84 0.59 -2.57
N ALA A 82 -8.66 -0.74 -2.47
CA ALA A 82 -9.75 -1.70 -2.27
C ALA A 82 -9.58 -2.43 -0.93
#